data_AF-A0A524A2G6-F1
#
_entry.id   AF-A0A524A2G6-F1
#
_cell.length_a   1.000
_cell.length_b   1.000
_cell.length_c   1.000
_cell.angle_alpha   90.00
_cell.angle_beta   90.00
_cell.angle_gamma   90.00
#
_symmetry.space_group_name_H-M   'P 1'
#
loop_
_entity.id
_entity.type
_entity.pdbx_description
1 polymer ?
#
loop_
_entity_poly.entity_id
_entity_poly.type
_entity_poly.pdbx_seq_one_letter_code
_entity_poly.pdbx_strand_id
1 'polypeptide(L)'
;MSEGESGSNTWSYVVELGVRSYPVYVGTGLLGKVGPLVKRKLPDVKSCAVVTSEVILETHGEALLKSLQEAGIREGTVLVPDGEEAKSWSAAEELIGDLLELGLDRKSAVIAFGGGAVGDLAGFVASIYLRGVGLVQVPTTLLAQVDSSLGGKTAVNHPKGKNLIGSFHQPSLVVSDPSVLRTLPREELLSGLGEVVKHGVIADAALFKFIEDKAGPLVEADPSALVHVVESSVAIKGGLVSVDERDNKGIRAILNYGHTT
;
A
#
# COMPACT_ATOMS: atom_id res chain seq x y z
N MET A 1 13.96 -13.90 22.70
CA MET A 1 13.79 -15.26 22.13
C MET A 1 12.43 -15.28 21.48
N SER A 2 12.37 -15.07 20.18
CA SER A 2 11.14 -15.20 19.40
C SER A 2 10.94 -16.67 19.07
N GLU A 3 9.92 -17.28 19.68
CA GLU A 3 9.46 -18.61 19.29
C GLU A 3 8.91 -18.50 17.86
N GLY A 4 9.60 -19.18 16.94
CA GLY A 4 9.19 -19.28 15.55
C GLY A 4 8.05 -20.29 15.43
N GLU A 5 6.88 -19.82 15.00
CA GLU A 5 5.92 -20.66 14.32
C GLU A 5 6.50 -21.05 12.96
N SER A 6 6.95 -22.29 12.87
CA SER A 6 7.38 -22.95 11.65
C SER A 6 6.25 -22.97 10.61
N GLY A 7 6.38 -22.18 9.54
CA GLY A 7 5.56 -22.29 8.32
C GLY A 7 5.01 -20.99 7.73
N SER A 8 5.19 -19.84 8.38
CA SER A 8 4.66 -18.57 7.85
C SER A 8 5.64 -17.92 6.87
N ASN A 9 5.29 -17.96 5.57
CA ASN A 9 5.99 -17.29 4.46
C ASN A 9 5.79 -15.75 4.48
N THR A 10 5.81 -15.17 5.68
CA THR A 10 5.38 -13.79 5.96
C THR A 10 6.42 -13.08 6.79
N TRP A 11 7.04 -12.06 6.20
CA TRP A 11 7.89 -11.11 6.87
C TRP A 11 7.09 -9.90 7.35
N SER A 12 7.57 -9.24 8.41
CA SER A 12 6.94 -8.03 8.92
C SER A 12 7.94 -6.97 9.31
N TYR A 13 7.57 -5.71 9.09
CA TYR A 13 8.32 -4.52 9.49
C TYR A 13 7.41 -3.54 10.21
N VAL A 14 7.91 -2.84 11.22
CA VAL A 14 7.15 -1.79 11.91
C VAL A 14 7.74 -0.43 11.54
N VAL A 15 6.90 0.45 10.99
CA VAL A 15 7.25 1.86 10.79
C VAL A 15 7.01 2.57 12.11
N GLU A 16 8.09 3.02 12.75
CA GLU A 16 8.08 3.55 14.13
C GLU A 16 7.74 5.04 14.15
N LEU A 17 6.49 5.36 14.50
CA LEU A 17 5.91 6.72 14.53
C LEU A 17 5.22 7.02 15.87
N GLY A 18 5.65 6.35 16.94
CA GLY A 18 5.04 6.43 18.26
C GLY A 18 3.62 5.85 18.26
N VAL A 19 2.63 6.66 18.64
CA VAL A 19 1.21 6.24 18.66
C VAL A 19 0.65 5.94 17.26
N ARG A 20 1.32 6.39 16.20
CA ARG A 20 0.93 6.17 14.79
C ARG A 20 1.70 5.03 14.13
N SER A 21 2.48 4.25 14.89
CA SER A 21 3.25 3.15 14.34
C SER A 21 2.34 2.08 13.76
N TYR A 22 2.73 1.55 12.61
CA TYR A 22 1.97 0.53 11.89
C TYR A 22 2.87 -0.59 11.37
N PRO A 23 2.35 -1.83 11.36
CA PRO A 23 3.04 -2.93 10.74
C PRO A 23 2.82 -2.94 9.22
N VAL A 24 3.84 -3.41 8.51
CA VAL A 24 3.83 -3.80 7.11
C VAL A 24 4.07 -5.30 7.07
N TYR A 25 3.16 -6.06 6.47
CA TYR A 25 3.36 -7.50 6.22
C TYR A 25 3.68 -7.71 4.76
N VAL A 26 4.71 -8.51 4.49
CA VAL A 26 5.14 -8.88 3.13
C VAL A 26 5.19 -10.39 3.05
N GLY A 27 4.61 -10.97 2.01
CA GLY A 27 4.63 -12.43 1.82
C GLY A 27 3.60 -12.88 0.79
N THR A 28 3.60 -14.16 0.46
CA THR A 28 2.67 -14.71 -0.53
C THR A 28 1.37 -15.20 0.10
N GLY A 29 0.25 -15.02 -0.61
CA GLY A 29 -1.08 -15.47 -0.15
C GLY A 29 -1.62 -14.66 1.03
N LEU A 30 -1.18 -13.41 1.20
CA LEU A 30 -1.61 -12.52 2.25
C LEU A 30 -2.99 -11.91 2.02
N LEU A 31 -3.50 -11.89 0.78
CA LEU A 31 -4.88 -11.43 0.52
C LEU A 31 -5.90 -12.23 1.36
N GLY A 32 -5.73 -13.55 1.45
CA GLY A 32 -6.55 -14.43 2.28
C GLY A 32 -6.39 -14.22 3.80
N LYS A 33 -5.44 -13.37 4.22
CA LYS A 33 -5.18 -13.04 5.64
C LYS A 33 -5.55 -11.60 6.00
N VAL A 34 -6.00 -10.77 5.05
CA VAL A 34 -6.31 -9.35 5.30
C VAL A 34 -7.29 -9.18 6.46
N GLY A 35 -8.38 -9.93 6.51
CA GLY A 35 -9.38 -9.81 7.58
C GLY A 35 -8.82 -10.03 8.99
N PRO A 36 -8.15 -11.18 9.26
CA PRO A 36 -7.48 -11.41 10.54
C PRO A 36 -6.41 -10.35 10.88
N LEU A 37 -5.62 -9.89 9.90
CA LEU A 37 -4.61 -8.85 10.11
C LEU A 37 -5.27 -7.50 10.49
N VAL A 38 -6.39 -7.15 9.84
CA VAL A 38 -7.19 -5.97 10.16
C VAL A 38 -7.76 -6.07 11.57
N LYS A 39 -8.39 -7.19 11.95
CA LYS A 39 -8.91 -7.39 13.31
C LYS A 39 -7.83 -7.28 14.39
N ARG A 40 -6.64 -7.79 14.12
CA ARG A 40 -5.52 -7.70 15.08
C ARG A 40 -5.09 -6.25 15.30
N LYS A 41 -5.07 -5.42 14.26
CA LYS A 41 -4.59 -4.03 14.35
C LYS A 41 -5.69 -3.03 14.71
N LEU A 42 -6.92 -3.31 14.30
CA LEU A 42 -8.12 -2.49 14.49
C LEU A 42 -9.24 -3.37 15.09
N PRO A 43 -9.14 -3.75 16.38
CA PRO A 43 -10.07 -4.72 17.00
C PRO A 43 -11.53 -4.26 17.01
N ASP A 44 -11.76 -2.94 17.05
CA ASP A 44 -13.09 -2.33 17.07
C ASP A 44 -13.74 -2.20 15.67
N VAL A 45 -13.01 -2.48 14.58
CA VAL A 45 -13.56 -2.40 13.21
C VAL A 45 -14.63 -3.46 13.03
N LYS A 46 -15.84 -3.01 12.70
CA LYS A 46 -16.97 -3.87 12.34
C LYS A 46 -17.39 -3.75 10.89
N SER A 47 -17.03 -2.65 10.24
CA SER A 47 -17.28 -2.42 8.83
C SER A 47 -16.11 -1.75 8.13
N CYS A 48 -15.99 -1.99 6.83
CA CYS A 48 -15.02 -1.33 5.98
C CYS A 48 -15.57 -1.07 4.58
N ALA A 49 -14.97 -0.12 3.87
CA ALA A 49 -15.08 -0.02 2.42
C ALA A 49 -13.82 -0.59 1.76
N VAL A 50 -13.99 -1.45 0.75
CA VAL A 50 -12.91 -1.90 -0.13
C VAL A 50 -12.95 -1.03 -1.37
N VAL A 51 -11.97 -0.13 -1.50
CA VAL A 51 -11.86 0.82 -2.62
C VAL A 51 -10.88 0.24 -3.63
N THR A 52 -11.35 -0.01 -4.85
CA THR A 52 -10.59 -0.72 -5.90
C THR A 52 -11.08 -0.35 -7.30
N SER A 53 -10.32 -0.67 -8.34
CA SER A 53 -10.82 -0.69 -9.71
C SER A 53 -11.46 -2.04 -10.05
N GLU A 54 -12.25 -2.06 -11.13
CA GLU A 54 -12.94 -3.27 -11.62
C GLU A 54 -11.95 -4.39 -11.96
N VAL A 55 -10.89 -4.07 -12.71
CA VAL A 55 -9.85 -5.04 -13.11
C VAL A 55 -9.20 -5.72 -11.90
N ILE A 56 -8.87 -4.96 -10.85
CA ILE A 56 -8.25 -5.48 -9.64
C ILE A 56 -9.25 -6.33 -8.84
N LEU A 57 -10.51 -5.90 -8.75
CA LEU A 57 -11.57 -6.64 -8.07
C LEU A 57 -11.80 -8.01 -8.72
N GLU A 58 -11.96 -8.04 -10.04
CA GLU A 58 -12.19 -9.27 -10.79
C GLU A 58 -11.01 -10.24 -10.69
N THR A 59 -9.78 -9.72 -10.71
CA THR A 59 -8.57 -10.56 -10.75
C THR A 59 -8.19 -11.09 -9.37
N HIS A 60 -8.31 -10.27 -8.32
CA HIS A 60 -7.72 -10.54 -7.01
C HIS A 60 -8.69 -10.41 -5.83
N GLY A 61 -9.91 -9.93 -6.06
CA GLY A 61 -10.86 -9.55 -5.02
C GLY A 61 -11.40 -10.72 -4.19
N GLU A 62 -11.59 -11.90 -4.79
CA GLU A 62 -12.22 -13.05 -4.13
C GLU A 62 -11.56 -13.40 -2.78
N ALA A 63 -10.23 -13.53 -2.78
CA ALA A 63 -9.47 -13.92 -1.59
C ALA A 63 -9.55 -12.86 -0.48
N LEU A 64 -9.50 -11.57 -0.85
CA LEU A 64 -9.56 -10.45 0.09
C LEU A 64 -10.96 -10.33 0.72
N LEU A 65 -12.02 -10.35 -0.11
CA LEU A 65 -13.40 -10.20 0.37
C LEU A 65 -13.78 -11.37 1.27
N LYS A 66 -13.43 -12.60 0.89
CA LYS A 66 -13.64 -13.78 1.73
C LYS A 66 -12.93 -13.66 3.07
N SER A 67 -11.67 -13.19 3.08
CA SER A 67 -10.91 -12.99 4.31
C SER A 67 -11.59 -12.00 5.27
N LEU A 68 -12.13 -10.89 4.75
CA LEU A 68 -12.86 -9.89 5.53
C LEU A 68 -14.16 -10.46 6.12
N GLN A 69 -14.92 -11.18 5.30
CA GLN A 69 -16.17 -11.82 5.71
C GLN A 69 -15.94 -12.85 6.81
N GLU A 70 -14.95 -13.74 6.66
CA GLU A 70 -14.58 -14.75 7.66
C GLU A 70 -14.10 -14.12 8.98
N ALA A 71 -13.50 -12.92 8.92
CA ALA A 71 -13.13 -12.15 10.10
C ALA A 71 -14.31 -11.39 10.74
N GLY A 72 -15.53 -11.52 10.20
CA GLY A 72 -16.73 -10.85 10.69
C GLY A 72 -16.70 -9.33 10.50
N ILE A 73 -16.06 -8.86 9.43
CA ILE A 73 -16.05 -7.45 9.03
C ILE A 73 -17.05 -7.28 7.89
N ARG A 74 -18.07 -6.42 8.08
CA ARG A 74 -19.01 -6.05 7.02
C ARG A 74 -18.32 -5.11 6.03
N GLU A 75 -18.08 -5.60 4.85
CA GLU A 75 -17.48 -4.91 3.72
C GLU A 75 -18.54 -4.28 2.80
N GLY A 76 -18.16 -3.17 2.16
CA GLY A 76 -18.83 -2.67 0.96
C GLY A 76 -17.76 -2.35 -0.08
N THR A 77 -17.91 -2.88 -1.28
CA THR A 77 -16.97 -2.60 -2.38
C THR A 77 -17.37 -1.32 -3.08
N VAL A 78 -16.42 -0.39 -3.23
CA VAL A 78 -16.58 0.86 -3.97
C VAL A 78 -15.62 0.85 -5.14
N LEU A 79 -16.18 0.97 -6.35
CA LEU A 79 -15.40 1.00 -7.58
C LEU A 79 -14.94 2.43 -7.88
N VAL A 80 -13.66 2.59 -8.19
CA VAL A 80 -13.07 3.84 -8.66
C VAL A 80 -12.45 3.64 -10.05
N PRO A 81 -12.22 4.71 -10.81
CA PRO A 81 -11.50 4.61 -12.09
C PRO A 81 -10.15 3.91 -11.93
N ASP A 82 -9.69 3.25 -12.99
CA ASP A 82 -8.36 2.64 -12.97
C ASP A 82 -7.26 3.67 -13.27
N GLY A 83 -6.05 3.42 -12.77
CA GLY A 83 -4.89 4.28 -13.01
C GLY A 83 -5.04 5.71 -12.47
N GLU A 84 -4.38 6.67 -13.14
CA GLU A 84 -4.22 8.04 -12.65
C GLU A 84 -5.54 8.83 -12.62
N GLU A 85 -6.57 8.40 -13.37
CA GLU A 85 -7.90 9.03 -13.37
C GLU A 85 -8.60 8.93 -12.02
N ALA A 86 -8.26 7.91 -11.21
CA ALA A 86 -8.72 7.78 -9.83
C ALA A 86 -8.32 9.00 -9.00
N LYS A 87 -7.20 9.66 -9.32
CA LYS A 87 -6.65 10.75 -8.52
C LYS A 87 -7.28 12.09 -8.91
N SER A 88 -8.59 12.21 -8.82
CA SER A 88 -9.31 13.46 -9.07
C SER A 88 -10.14 13.90 -7.86
N TRP A 89 -10.39 15.20 -7.75
CA TRP A 89 -11.31 15.72 -6.72
C TRP A 89 -12.71 15.14 -6.88
N SER A 90 -13.19 14.98 -8.12
CA SER A 90 -14.49 14.39 -8.42
C SER A 90 -14.59 12.94 -7.92
N ALA A 91 -13.57 12.11 -8.17
CA ALA A 91 -13.53 10.75 -7.63
C ALA A 91 -13.49 10.74 -6.09
N ALA A 92 -12.83 11.70 -5.45
CA ALA A 92 -12.83 11.83 -4.00
C ALA A 92 -14.21 12.21 -3.45
N GLU A 93 -14.93 13.10 -4.11
CA GLU A 93 -16.28 13.52 -3.75
C GLU A 93 -17.29 12.36 -3.88
N GLU A 94 -17.25 11.63 -4.99
CA GLU A 94 -18.06 10.43 -5.22
C GLU A 94 -17.78 9.37 -4.16
N LEU A 95 -16.51 9.04 -3.92
CA LEU A 95 -16.12 8.07 -2.90
C LEU A 95 -16.61 8.46 -1.51
N ILE A 96 -16.56 9.75 -1.12
CA ILE A 96 -17.14 10.22 0.15
C ILE A 96 -18.64 9.92 0.23
N GLY A 97 -19.38 10.14 -0.86
CA GLY A 97 -20.80 9.80 -0.98
C GLY A 97 -21.04 8.31 -0.73
N ASP A 98 -20.30 7.44 -1.42
CA ASP A 98 -20.42 5.99 -1.27
C ASP A 98 -20.12 5.53 0.16
N LEU A 99 -19.11 6.12 0.83
CA LEU A 99 -18.82 5.81 2.22
C LEU A 99 -19.97 6.20 3.17
N LEU A 100 -20.68 7.31 2.90
CA LEU A 100 -21.88 7.72 3.66
C LEU A 100 -23.03 6.75 3.43
N GLU A 101 -23.27 6.32 2.19
CA GLU A 101 -24.34 5.38 1.83
C GLU A 101 -24.11 3.99 2.46
N LEU A 102 -22.86 3.54 2.51
CA LEU A 102 -22.45 2.31 3.21
C LEU A 102 -22.59 2.38 4.75
N GLY A 103 -22.90 3.57 5.27
CA GLY A 103 -23.06 3.84 6.69
C GLY A 103 -21.77 3.58 7.48
N LEU A 104 -20.62 3.96 6.92
CA LEU A 104 -19.36 3.90 7.67
C LEU A 104 -19.35 4.93 8.80
N ASP A 105 -18.72 4.58 9.91
CA ASP A 105 -18.57 5.43 11.07
C ASP A 105 -17.08 5.66 11.40
N ARG A 106 -16.79 6.36 12.49
CA ARG A 106 -15.41 6.68 12.90
C ARG A 106 -14.56 5.46 13.29
N LYS A 107 -15.19 4.32 13.55
CA LYS A 107 -14.54 3.03 13.86
C LYS A 107 -14.43 2.14 12.63
N SER A 108 -15.02 2.53 11.50
CA SER A 108 -14.83 1.84 10.22
C SER A 108 -13.42 2.03 9.66
N ALA A 109 -13.08 1.21 8.68
CA ALA A 109 -11.84 1.32 7.93
C ALA A 109 -12.07 1.48 6.43
N VAL A 110 -11.17 2.18 5.75
CA VAL A 110 -11.04 2.18 4.29
C VAL A 110 -9.88 1.24 3.94
N ILE A 111 -10.15 0.26 3.11
CA ILE A 111 -9.16 -0.68 2.56
C ILE A 111 -8.88 -0.24 1.12
N ALA A 112 -7.72 0.35 0.90
CA ALA A 112 -7.26 0.74 -0.42
C ALA A 112 -6.63 -0.47 -1.10
N PHE A 113 -7.35 -1.07 -2.04
CA PHE A 113 -6.93 -2.28 -2.75
C PHE A 113 -6.65 -1.94 -4.21
N GLY A 114 -5.37 -1.74 -4.54
CA GLY A 114 -5.00 -1.27 -5.87
C GLY A 114 -3.56 -0.74 -5.95
N GLY A 115 -3.24 -0.10 -7.07
CA GLY A 115 -1.97 0.60 -7.25
C GLY A 115 -1.87 1.91 -6.47
N GLY A 116 -0.82 2.69 -6.75
CA GLY A 116 -0.55 3.95 -6.05
C GLY A 116 -1.68 4.99 -6.17
N ALA A 117 -2.37 5.01 -7.30
CA ALA A 117 -3.48 5.94 -7.53
C ALA A 117 -4.70 5.66 -6.64
N VAL A 118 -5.11 4.39 -6.54
CA VAL A 118 -6.16 3.96 -5.60
C VAL A 118 -5.71 4.21 -4.16
N GLY A 119 -4.46 3.88 -3.83
CA GLY A 119 -3.86 4.12 -2.52
C GLY A 119 -3.90 5.59 -2.08
N ASP A 120 -3.57 6.50 -2.99
CA ASP A 120 -3.58 7.95 -2.75
C ASP A 120 -5.00 8.51 -2.60
N LEU A 121 -5.92 8.15 -3.51
CA LEU A 121 -7.32 8.57 -3.46
C LEU A 121 -7.98 8.09 -2.15
N ALA A 122 -7.94 6.78 -1.90
CA ALA A 122 -8.57 6.17 -0.75
C ALA A 122 -7.93 6.66 0.56
N GLY A 123 -6.61 6.84 0.57
CA GLY A 123 -5.90 7.41 1.71
C GLY A 123 -6.31 8.86 1.99
N PHE A 124 -6.45 9.68 0.94
CA PHE A 124 -6.88 11.07 1.08
C PHE A 124 -8.31 11.15 1.59
N VAL A 125 -9.24 10.37 1.01
CA VAL A 125 -10.62 10.31 1.49
C VAL A 125 -10.68 9.79 2.92
N ALA A 126 -9.95 8.74 3.28
CA ALA A 126 -9.87 8.24 4.65
C ALA A 126 -9.37 9.29 5.66
N SER A 127 -8.55 10.25 5.22
CA SER A 127 -8.03 11.32 6.07
C SER A 127 -9.06 12.41 6.39
N ILE A 128 -10.01 12.65 5.48
CA ILE A 128 -11.00 13.73 5.61
C ILE A 128 -12.39 13.22 5.99
N TYR A 129 -12.74 11.99 5.62
CA TYR A 129 -14.01 11.36 5.93
C TYR A 129 -14.20 11.25 7.44
N LEU A 130 -15.27 11.86 7.96
CA LEU A 130 -15.54 12.00 9.40
C LEU A 130 -14.37 12.57 10.23
N ARG A 131 -13.47 13.34 9.58
CA ARG A 131 -12.21 13.89 10.13
C ARG A 131 -11.14 12.83 10.42
N GLY A 132 -11.19 11.70 9.73
CA GLY A 132 -10.21 10.63 9.84
C GLY A 132 -10.86 9.31 10.24
N VAL A 133 -10.63 8.29 9.43
CA VAL A 133 -10.96 6.88 9.70
C VAL A 133 -9.74 5.99 9.48
N GLY A 134 -9.83 4.74 9.93
CA GLY A 134 -8.75 3.77 9.74
C GLY A 134 -8.45 3.56 8.26
N LEU A 135 -7.16 3.50 7.90
CA LEU A 135 -6.71 3.22 6.54
C LEU A 135 -5.92 1.90 6.53
N VAL A 136 -6.21 1.01 5.60
CA VAL A 136 -5.45 -0.21 5.35
C VAL A 136 -5.01 -0.17 3.89
N GLN A 137 -3.70 -0.26 3.64
CA GLN A 137 -3.16 -0.31 2.28
C GLN A 137 -2.94 -1.77 1.89
N VAL A 138 -3.50 -2.18 0.75
CA VAL A 138 -3.29 -3.49 0.12
C VAL A 138 -2.79 -3.25 -1.32
N PRO A 139 -1.51 -2.85 -1.48
CA PRO A 139 -0.95 -2.46 -2.77
C PRO A 139 -0.82 -3.61 -3.77
N THR A 140 -1.27 -3.39 -5.02
CA THR A 140 -1.27 -4.40 -6.10
C THR A 140 -0.29 -4.12 -7.24
N THR A 141 0.44 -3.01 -7.19
CA THR A 141 1.55 -2.72 -8.12
C THR A 141 2.89 -2.74 -7.39
N LEU A 142 3.97 -3.12 -8.07
CA LEU A 142 5.28 -3.17 -7.43
C LEU A 142 5.68 -1.78 -6.90
N LEU A 143 5.45 -0.73 -7.69
CA LEU A 143 5.67 0.65 -7.30
C LEU A 143 4.94 1.00 -5.99
N ALA A 144 3.68 0.58 -5.83
CA ALA A 144 2.94 0.84 -4.61
C ALA A 144 3.45 0.01 -3.42
N GLN A 145 3.88 -1.23 -3.66
CA GLN A 145 4.43 -2.12 -2.63
C GLN A 145 5.77 -1.63 -2.06
N VAL A 146 6.60 -0.98 -2.88
CA VAL A 146 7.95 -0.54 -2.49
C VAL A 146 8.01 0.93 -2.11
N ASP A 147 7.09 1.74 -2.62
CA ASP A 147 7.09 3.18 -2.44
C ASP A 147 5.74 3.69 -1.92
N SER A 148 4.74 3.94 -2.78
CA SER A 148 3.63 4.85 -2.43
C SER A 148 2.72 4.42 -1.27
N SER A 149 2.65 3.13 -0.93
CA SER A 149 1.89 2.67 0.25
C SER A 149 2.55 3.01 1.59
N LEU A 150 3.79 3.54 1.58
CA LEU A 150 4.58 3.90 2.75
C LEU A 150 4.80 5.41 2.85
N GLY A 151 4.74 5.94 4.07
CA GLY A 151 5.09 7.33 4.37
C GLY A 151 3.93 8.32 4.41
N GLY A 152 2.69 7.85 4.28
CA GLY A 152 1.47 8.57 4.62
C GLY A 152 1.13 9.76 3.71
N LYS A 153 1.88 10.00 2.63
CA LYS A 153 1.48 10.98 1.62
C LYS A 153 0.28 10.43 0.89
N THR A 154 -0.82 11.19 0.89
CA THR A 154 -2.04 10.86 0.15
C THR A 154 -2.48 12.11 -0.59
N ALA A 155 -2.96 11.98 -1.83
CA ALA A 155 -3.28 13.15 -2.63
C ALA A 155 -4.24 12.86 -3.79
N VAL A 156 -4.89 13.91 -4.25
CA VAL A 156 -5.56 13.95 -5.55
C VAL A 156 -4.92 15.02 -6.44
N ASN A 157 -5.09 14.85 -7.75
CA ASN A 157 -4.61 15.81 -8.73
C ASN A 157 -5.60 16.97 -8.87
N HIS A 158 -5.06 18.13 -9.21
CA HIS A 158 -5.80 19.28 -9.68
C HIS A 158 -5.43 19.53 -11.16
N PRO A 159 -6.30 20.14 -12.00
CA PRO A 159 -5.94 20.49 -13.37
C PRO A 159 -4.68 21.35 -13.54
N LYS A 160 -4.22 21.98 -12.45
CA LYS A 160 -2.99 22.81 -12.40
C LYS A 160 -1.74 22.05 -11.94
N GLY A 161 -1.86 20.79 -11.54
CA GLY A 161 -0.71 19.99 -11.12
C GLY A 161 -1.08 18.75 -10.34
N LYS A 162 -0.16 17.77 -10.39
CA LYS A 162 -0.32 16.48 -9.72
C LYS A 162 0.01 16.57 -8.25
N ASN A 163 -0.70 15.79 -7.43
CA ASN A 163 -0.46 15.63 -5.99
C ASN A 163 -0.44 16.93 -5.17
N LEU A 164 -1.07 18.01 -5.66
CA LEU A 164 -1.04 19.31 -4.98
C LEU A 164 -2.03 19.42 -3.82
N ILE A 165 -3.06 18.56 -3.80
CA ILE A 165 -4.12 18.56 -2.79
C ILE A 165 -4.06 17.22 -2.07
N GLY A 166 -3.72 17.24 -0.78
CA GLY A 166 -3.46 16.01 -0.05
C GLY A 166 -3.29 16.20 1.44
N SER A 167 -2.99 15.10 2.12
CA SER A 167 -2.70 15.09 3.55
C SER A 167 -1.61 14.07 3.89
N PHE A 168 -1.00 14.24 5.06
CA PHE A 168 -0.17 13.21 5.68
C PHE A 168 -1.05 12.34 6.59
N HIS A 169 -1.53 11.21 6.07
CA HIS A 169 -2.37 10.24 6.78
C HIS A 169 -1.71 8.86 6.76
N GLN A 170 -1.21 8.42 7.91
CA GLN A 170 -0.54 7.13 8.01
C GLN A 170 -1.57 5.98 7.96
N PRO A 171 -1.26 4.88 7.27
CA PRO A 171 -2.09 3.69 7.35
C PRO A 171 -2.02 3.10 8.76
N SER A 172 -3.07 2.42 9.16
CA SER A 172 -3.08 1.55 10.33
C SER A 172 -2.32 0.25 10.06
N LEU A 173 -2.31 -0.23 8.82
CA LEU A 173 -1.77 -1.51 8.39
C LEU A 173 -1.43 -1.45 6.89
N VAL A 174 -0.32 -2.07 6.49
CA VAL A 174 -0.01 -2.36 5.09
C VAL A 174 0.12 -3.87 4.91
N VAL A 175 -0.53 -4.44 3.89
CA VAL A 175 -0.45 -5.86 3.53
C VAL A 175 -0.01 -5.99 2.08
N SER A 176 1.25 -6.36 1.88
CA SER A 176 1.88 -6.49 0.57
C SER A 176 1.98 -7.96 0.17
N ASP A 177 1.25 -8.35 -0.87
CA ASP A 177 1.29 -9.70 -1.44
C ASP A 177 1.95 -9.67 -2.83
N PRO A 178 3.26 -9.96 -2.94
CA PRO A 178 3.94 -9.93 -4.24
C PRO A 178 3.41 -10.96 -5.25
N SER A 179 2.59 -11.93 -4.84
CA SER A 179 2.02 -12.91 -5.76
C SER A 179 1.00 -12.31 -6.74
N VAL A 180 0.41 -11.16 -6.40
CA VAL A 180 -0.51 -10.41 -7.29
C VAL A 180 0.21 -9.80 -8.50
N LEU A 181 1.54 -9.60 -8.38
CA LEU A 181 2.35 -8.96 -9.43
C LEU A 181 2.51 -9.83 -10.67
N ARG A 182 2.18 -11.13 -10.60
CA ARG A 182 2.18 -12.03 -11.77
C ARG A 182 1.19 -11.60 -12.86
N THR A 183 0.13 -10.88 -12.51
CA THR A 183 -0.85 -10.38 -13.48
C THR A 183 -0.60 -8.91 -13.85
N LEU A 184 0.44 -8.29 -13.30
CA LEU A 184 0.74 -6.88 -13.54
C LEU A 184 1.31 -6.72 -14.96
N PRO A 185 0.88 -5.70 -15.74
CA PRO A 185 1.51 -5.39 -17.01
C PRO A 185 3.03 -5.23 -16.87
N ARG A 186 3.79 -5.77 -17.82
CA ARG A 186 5.26 -5.78 -17.77
C ARG A 186 5.84 -4.37 -17.59
N GLU A 187 5.26 -3.37 -18.25
CA GLU A 187 5.71 -1.97 -18.16
C GLU A 187 5.56 -1.42 -16.73
N GLU A 188 4.46 -1.72 -16.05
CA GLU A 188 4.21 -1.33 -14.66
C GLU A 188 5.16 -2.05 -13.69
N LEU A 189 5.48 -3.32 -13.97
CA LEU A 189 6.48 -4.07 -13.20
C LEU A 189 7.87 -3.42 -13.35
N LEU A 190 8.29 -3.12 -14.59
CA LEU A 190 9.58 -2.48 -14.88
C LEU A 190 9.66 -1.08 -14.25
N SER A 191 8.56 -0.32 -14.28
CA SER A 191 8.44 0.97 -13.60
C SER A 191 8.72 0.83 -12.09
N GLY A 192 8.08 -0.15 -11.43
CA GLY A 192 8.34 -0.45 -10.03
C GLY A 192 9.76 -0.96 -9.75
N LEU A 193 10.37 -1.72 -10.66
CA LEU A 193 11.75 -2.17 -10.52
C LEU A 193 12.76 -1.01 -10.60
N GLY A 194 12.45 0.07 -11.33
CA GLY A 194 13.27 1.29 -11.33
C GLY A 194 13.41 1.89 -9.92
N GLU A 195 12.32 1.90 -9.16
CA GLU A 195 12.30 2.33 -7.75
C GLU A 195 13.08 1.38 -6.84
N VAL A 196 12.98 0.07 -7.07
CA VAL A 196 13.77 -0.94 -6.34
C VAL A 196 15.27 -0.74 -6.59
N VAL A 197 15.67 -0.49 -7.84
CA VAL A 197 17.07 -0.17 -8.19
C VAL A 197 17.53 1.09 -7.49
N LYS A 198 16.70 2.14 -7.48
CA LYS A 198 16.98 3.38 -6.75
C LYS A 198 17.28 3.09 -5.27
N HIS A 199 16.47 2.28 -4.59
CA HIS A 199 16.72 1.90 -3.19
C HIS A 199 18.06 1.21 -3.01
N GLY A 200 18.42 0.27 -3.88
CA GLY A 200 19.73 -0.39 -3.84
C GLY A 200 20.88 0.61 -3.98
N VAL A 201 20.79 1.54 -4.95
CA VAL A 201 21.82 2.55 -5.20
C VAL A 201 22.01 3.50 -4.02
N ILE A 202 20.91 3.97 -3.41
CA ILE A 202 20.99 5.03 -2.40
C ILE A 202 21.22 4.53 -0.97
N ALA A 203 20.90 3.25 -0.68
CA ALA A 203 20.84 2.77 0.70
C ALA A 203 21.40 1.36 0.95
N ASP A 204 21.42 0.46 -0.04
CA ASP A 204 21.75 -0.95 0.21
C ASP A 204 22.47 -1.63 -0.97
N ALA A 205 23.80 -1.75 -0.84
CA ALA A 205 24.65 -2.42 -1.81
C ALA A 205 24.34 -3.93 -1.94
N ALA A 206 23.85 -4.59 -0.89
CA ALA A 206 23.47 -6.00 -0.96
C ALA A 206 22.18 -6.18 -1.76
N LEU A 207 21.19 -5.30 -1.56
CA LEU A 207 20.00 -5.23 -2.42
C LEU A 207 20.39 -4.96 -3.88
N PHE A 208 21.27 -3.99 -4.13
CA PHE A 208 21.73 -3.68 -5.48
C PHE A 208 22.34 -4.91 -6.16
N LYS A 209 23.26 -5.60 -5.47
CA LYS A 209 23.85 -6.85 -5.95
C LYS A 209 22.81 -7.95 -6.18
N PHE A 210 21.83 -8.09 -5.29
CA PHE A 210 20.76 -9.07 -5.47
C PHE A 210 19.96 -8.82 -6.75
N ILE A 211 19.67 -7.55 -7.07
CA ILE A 211 18.96 -7.18 -8.31
C ILE A 211 19.79 -7.58 -9.53
N GLU A 212 21.10 -7.35 -9.53
CA GLU A 212 22.00 -7.80 -10.60
C GLU A 212 21.96 -9.32 -10.77
N ASP A 213 22.07 -10.06 -9.67
CA ASP A 213 22.09 -11.53 -9.67
C ASP A 213 20.72 -12.16 -10.02
N LYS A 214 19.61 -11.42 -9.82
CA LYS A 214 18.22 -11.89 -10.01
C LYS A 214 17.43 -11.12 -11.05
N ALA A 215 18.09 -10.40 -11.95
CA ALA A 215 17.42 -9.59 -12.97
C ALA A 215 16.38 -10.38 -13.79
N GLY A 216 16.73 -11.58 -14.27
CA GLY A 216 15.80 -12.46 -15.01
C GLY A 216 14.53 -12.80 -14.23
N PRO A 217 14.62 -13.46 -13.06
CA PRO A 217 13.47 -13.74 -12.22
C PRO A 217 12.62 -12.51 -11.87
N LEU A 218 13.25 -11.36 -11.62
CA LEU A 218 12.53 -10.11 -11.29
C LEU A 218 11.69 -9.60 -12.46
N VAL A 219 12.23 -9.57 -13.68
CA VAL A 219 11.48 -9.08 -14.86
C VAL A 219 10.39 -10.04 -15.32
N GLU A 220 10.44 -11.30 -14.90
CA GLU A 220 9.41 -12.32 -15.12
C GLU A 220 8.43 -12.44 -13.95
N ALA A 221 8.44 -11.48 -13.03
CA ALA A 221 7.57 -11.42 -11.86
C ALA A 221 7.60 -12.69 -10.97
N ASP A 222 8.78 -13.30 -10.79
CA ASP A 222 8.94 -14.42 -9.88
C ASP A 222 8.62 -14.01 -8.44
N PRO A 223 7.61 -14.62 -7.78
CA PRO A 223 7.18 -14.19 -6.45
C PRO A 223 8.27 -14.30 -5.40
N SER A 224 9.19 -15.27 -5.50
CA SER A 224 10.24 -15.46 -4.49
C SER A 224 11.30 -14.37 -4.58
N ALA A 225 11.67 -13.97 -5.80
CA ALA A 225 12.56 -12.83 -6.03
C ALA A 225 11.88 -11.50 -5.64
N LEU A 226 10.59 -11.35 -5.97
CA LEU A 226 9.83 -10.14 -5.67
C LEU A 226 9.62 -9.92 -4.16
N VAL A 227 9.37 -10.97 -3.39
CA VAL A 227 9.28 -10.87 -1.92
C VAL A 227 10.53 -10.21 -1.34
N HIS A 228 11.72 -10.67 -1.73
CA HIS A 228 12.97 -10.14 -1.19
C HIS A 228 13.19 -8.65 -1.49
N VAL A 229 12.91 -8.21 -2.72
CA VAL A 229 13.07 -6.80 -3.08
C VAL A 229 12.03 -5.89 -2.44
N VAL A 230 10.81 -6.41 -2.22
CA VAL A 230 9.76 -5.70 -1.49
C VAL A 230 10.12 -5.56 -0.02
N GLU A 231 10.56 -6.62 0.65
CA GLU A 231 11.03 -6.58 2.05
C GLU A 231 12.15 -5.54 2.23
N SER A 232 13.16 -5.58 1.36
CA SER A 232 14.31 -4.67 1.42
C SER A 232 13.89 -3.22 1.18
N SER A 233 13.04 -2.97 0.17
CA SER A 233 12.52 -1.63 -0.11
C SER A 233 11.67 -1.08 1.03
N VAL A 234 10.79 -1.92 1.61
CA VAL A 234 9.99 -1.56 2.79
C VAL A 234 10.88 -1.18 3.96
N ALA A 235 11.96 -1.94 4.22
CA ALA A 235 12.89 -1.63 5.31
C ALA A 235 13.61 -0.29 5.10
N ILE A 236 14.07 -0.02 3.87
CA ILE A 236 14.75 1.23 3.49
C ILE A 236 13.79 2.42 3.64
N LYS A 237 12.64 2.38 2.98
CA LYS A 237 11.67 3.49 3.00
C LYS A 237 11.04 3.66 4.37
N GLY A 238 10.68 2.56 5.03
CA GLY A 238 10.14 2.55 6.40
C GLY A 238 11.11 3.17 7.41
N GLY A 239 12.41 2.91 7.28
CA GLY A 239 13.44 3.52 8.12
C GLY A 239 13.50 5.04 7.93
N LEU A 240 13.49 5.51 6.68
CA LEU A 240 13.49 6.95 6.37
C LEU A 240 12.21 7.65 6.86
N VAL A 241 11.05 7.02 6.70
CA VAL A 241 9.76 7.53 7.20
C VAL A 241 9.74 7.61 8.72
N SER A 242 10.32 6.62 9.42
CA SER A 242 10.41 6.62 10.88
C SER A 242 11.24 7.79 11.42
N VAL A 243 12.24 8.24 10.64
CA VAL A 243 13.06 9.42 10.99
C VAL A 243 12.39 10.74 10.59
N ASP A 244 11.72 10.79 9.44
CA ASP A 244 11.10 11.98 8.87
C ASP A 244 9.70 11.72 8.31
N GLU A 245 8.75 11.56 9.22
CA GLU A 245 7.37 11.21 8.89
C GLU A 245 6.73 12.14 7.85
N ARG A 246 6.92 13.46 8.02
CA ARG A 246 6.25 14.50 7.24
C ARG A 246 7.13 15.10 6.14
N ASP A 247 8.27 14.48 5.87
CA ASP A 247 9.19 14.92 4.81
C ASP A 247 9.55 16.42 4.93
N ASN A 248 9.89 16.85 6.14
CA ASN A 248 10.21 18.25 6.44
C ASN A 248 11.61 18.44 7.04
N LYS A 249 12.34 17.35 7.27
CA LYS A 249 13.73 17.36 7.74
C LYS A 249 14.74 17.21 6.61
N GLY A 250 14.27 16.88 5.40
CA GLY A 250 15.08 16.78 4.18
C GLY A 250 15.82 15.46 4.01
N ILE A 251 15.81 14.55 5.00
CA ILE A 251 16.47 13.24 4.88
C ILE A 251 15.83 12.36 3.80
N ARG A 252 14.52 12.53 3.58
CA ARG A 252 13.77 11.83 2.52
C ARG A 252 14.06 12.38 1.11
N ALA A 253 14.78 13.50 0.98
CA ALA A 253 15.17 14.04 -0.33
C ALA A 253 16.06 13.05 -1.13
N ILE A 254 16.76 12.13 -0.45
CA ILE A 254 17.52 11.06 -1.09
C ILE A 254 16.63 10.14 -1.96
N LEU A 255 15.35 10.01 -1.61
CA LEU A 255 14.36 9.25 -2.39
C LEU A 255 14.04 9.93 -3.72
N ASN A 256 14.43 11.20 -3.93
CA ASN A 256 14.25 11.89 -5.21
C ASN A 256 15.43 11.66 -6.17
N TYR A 257 16.38 10.77 -5.84
CA TYR A 257 17.46 10.40 -6.76
C TYR A 257 16.88 9.99 -8.13
N GLY A 258 17.40 10.58 -9.21
CA GLY A 258 16.94 10.35 -10.58
C GLY A 258 15.62 11.04 -10.99
N HIS A 259 14.93 11.76 -10.10
CA HIS A 259 13.65 12.42 -10.40
C HIS A 259 13.80 13.84 -10.96
N THR A 260 15.00 14.40 -10.90
CA THR A 260 15.37 15.65 -11.57
C THR A 260 16.51 15.33 -12.52
N THR A 261 16.27 15.56 -13.81
CA THR A 261 17.22 15.33 -14.92
C THR A 261 17.77 16.63 -15.44
#